data_AF-A0A6B0VB28-F1
#
_entry.id   AF-A0A6B0VB28-F1
#
_cell.length_a   1.000
_cell.length_b   1.000
_cell.length_c   1.000
_cell.angle_alpha   90.00
_cell.angle_beta   90.00
_cell.angle_gamma   90.00
#
_symmetry.space_group_name_H-M   'P 1'
#
loop_
_entity.id
_entity.type
_entity.pdbx_description
1 polymer ?
#
loop_
_entity_poly.entity_id
_entity_poly.type
_entity_poly.pdbx_seq_one_letter_code
_entity_poly.pdbx_strand_id
1 'polypeptide(L)'
;ATPIFRSQLGHLLRNVVFKRSFKSLSQKPVAKKALQVGVPMGIIGTASFAVYFLLSKKRFTVLAKRPHRESVDREDPDEHTMHLTQRERRFIRFASVEYEGQLYMTPEDFLESLTETEPRPRLHRRRLTKKELDYIIDQTPQRRYGSTKLFRNLRDNGIISYTEYLFLLSVLTKPQSGFRIAFNMFDTDGNQRVDKEEFLVVLQILVMAIFFKKSGKLGLYEEVPSDVEETERADFSSAVNTTLLVHLFGKKGTDTLKYDDFFRFMDNLQTEVLELEFTEFSRGMPTISEVDFARILLRYTYIHSANYEAYVERVKDRIPEEKGITFDQFKAFCQFLNNLDDFSIAMRMFTYANKPISQEEFHRAVKICTGHSLDPYLVDTVFQIFDADGDGFLSYKEFIAIMRDRLHRGLRSHLISTEGWEAFKVCVKGEMRAS
;
A
#
# COMPACT_ATOMS: atom_id res chain seq x y z
N ALA A 1 24.64 7.99 8.49
CA ALA A 1 24.99 8.08 7.07
C ALA A 1 24.59 6.79 6.37
N THR A 2 23.74 6.85 5.35
CA THR A 2 23.92 6.00 4.17
C THR A 2 23.18 6.61 2.96
N PRO A 3 23.82 6.72 1.78
CA PRO A 3 23.33 7.44 0.61
C PRO A 3 22.31 6.63 -0.24
N ILE A 4 21.79 5.53 0.29
CA ILE A 4 21.11 4.47 -0.50
C ILE A 4 19.62 4.78 -0.72
N PHE A 5 18.97 5.53 0.19
CA PHE A 5 17.56 5.93 0.03
C PHE A 5 17.35 7.13 -0.91
N ARG A 6 18.35 8.03 -0.99
CA ARG A 6 18.45 9.00 -2.10
C ARG A 6 18.56 8.29 -3.45
N SER A 7 19.10 7.06 -3.44
CA SER A 7 19.09 6.16 -4.58
C SER A 7 17.70 5.57 -4.80
N GLN A 8 17.05 4.73 -3.99
CA GLN A 8 15.85 4.03 -4.51
C GLN A 8 14.63 4.89 -4.90
N LEU A 9 14.25 5.92 -4.13
CA LEU A 9 13.16 6.84 -4.53
C LEU A 9 13.65 7.90 -5.55
N GLY A 10 14.90 8.36 -5.40
CA GLY A 10 15.55 9.26 -6.35
C GLY A 10 15.96 8.59 -7.67
N HIS A 11 16.03 7.26 -7.73
CA HIS A 11 16.32 6.39 -8.87
C HIS A 11 15.01 5.94 -9.51
N LEU A 12 13.92 5.81 -8.73
CA LEU A 12 12.55 5.80 -9.27
C LEU A 12 12.25 7.12 -10.00
N LEU A 13 12.55 8.27 -9.37
CA LEU A 13 12.34 9.59 -9.97
C LEU A 13 13.35 9.90 -11.09
N ARG A 14 14.65 9.54 -10.97
CA ARG A 14 15.65 9.74 -12.03
C ARG A 14 15.44 8.82 -13.23
N ASN A 15 15.14 7.54 -13.06
CA ASN A 15 15.03 6.65 -14.22
C ASN A 15 13.72 6.79 -15.00
N VAL A 16 12.65 7.26 -14.34
CA VAL A 16 11.39 7.59 -15.02
C VAL A 16 11.50 8.90 -15.80
N VAL A 17 12.26 9.89 -15.31
CA VAL A 17 12.36 11.22 -15.94
C VAL A 17 13.51 11.33 -16.96
N PHE A 18 14.66 10.67 -16.77
CA PHE A 18 15.88 11.03 -17.52
C PHE A 18 16.26 10.16 -18.74
N LYS A 19 15.80 8.91 -18.89
CA LYS A 19 16.42 8.01 -19.88
C LYS A 19 15.86 8.03 -21.30
N ARG A 20 14.72 8.71 -21.56
CA ARG A 20 14.16 8.79 -22.93
C ARG A 20 13.80 10.19 -23.42
N SER A 21 13.78 11.19 -22.55
CA SER A 21 13.31 12.54 -22.92
C SER A 21 14.33 13.37 -23.72
N PHE A 22 15.64 13.11 -23.58
CA PHE A 22 16.65 14.01 -24.16
C PHE A 22 16.85 13.90 -25.67
N LYS A 23 16.50 12.77 -26.32
CA LYS A 23 16.63 12.64 -27.78
C LYS A 23 15.48 13.29 -28.55
N SER A 24 14.30 13.45 -27.93
CA SER A 24 13.10 14.04 -28.56
C SER A 24 12.96 15.54 -28.29
N LEU A 25 13.44 16.04 -27.14
CA LEU A 25 13.33 17.46 -26.78
C LEU A 25 14.33 18.40 -27.46
N SER A 26 15.35 17.87 -28.14
CA SER A 26 16.36 18.68 -28.85
C SER A 26 15.83 19.40 -30.10
N GLN A 27 14.59 19.12 -30.55
CA GLN A 27 14.07 19.64 -31.83
C GLN A 27 12.95 20.69 -31.69
N LYS A 28 12.61 21.15 -30.49
CA LYS A 28 11.55 22.18 -30.31
C LYS A 28 12.14 23.59 -30.16
N PRO A 29 11.58 24.62 -30.85
CA PRO A 29 12.12 25.99 -30.89
C PRO A 29 12.10 26.73 -29.54
N VAL A 30 11.37 26.21 -28.54
CA VAL A 30 11.23 26.80 -27.20
C VAL A 30 12.54 26.70 -26.38
N ALA A 31 13.37 25.68 -26.63
CA ALA A 31 14.64 25.49 -25.92
C ALA A 31 15.71 26.55 -26.24
N LYS A 32 15.60 27.23 -27.39
CA LYS A 32 16.57 28.28 -27.78
C LYS A 32 16.42 29.58 -27.00
N LYS A 33 15.24 29.89 -26.45
CA LYS A 33 15.01 31.11 -25.65
C LYS A 33 15.51 30.98 -24.20
N ALA A 34 15.67 29.76 -23.69
CA ALA A 34 16.17 29.52 -22.33
C ALA A 34 17.72 29.57 -22.21
N LEU A 35 18.44 29.58 -23.33
CA LEU A 35 19.91 29.57 -23.35
C LEU A 35 20.55 30.97 -23.25
N GLN A 36 19.75 32.05 -23.21
CA GLN A 36 20.23 33.43 -23.11
C GLN A 36 20.36 33.94 -21.67
N VAL A 37 19.85 33.20 -20.68
CA VAL A 37 19.96 33.52 -19.26
C VAL A 37 20.78 32.41 -18.63
N GLY A 38 22.08 32.68 -18.40
CA GLY A 38 23.06 31.70 -17.96
C GLY A 38 22.74 31.07 -16.61
N VAL A 39 21.94 30.00 -16.60
CA VAL A 39 21.67 29.16 -15.43
C VAL A 39 22.30 27.77 -15.65
N PRO A 40 23.11 27.24 -14.70
CA PRO A 40 23.83 25.99 -14.89
C PRO A 40 22.88 24.77 -14.97
N MET A 41 23.13 23.92 -15.97
CA MET A 41 22.33 22.77 -16.44
C MET A 41 22.20 21.56 -15.48
N GLY A 42 22.43 21.74 -14.17
CA GLY A 42 22.44 20.65 -13.18
C GLY A 42 21.14 20.46 -12.38
N ILE A 43 20.25 21.46 -12.35
CA ILE A 43 19.08 21.49 -11.44
C ILE A 43 17.74 21.44 -12.21
N ILE A 44 17.78 21.52 -13.54
CA ILE A 44 16.61 21.75 -14.39
C ILE A 44 15.70 20.50 -14.49
N GLY A 45 16.22 19.28 -14.32
CA GLY A 45 15.44 18.08 -14.64
C GLY A 45 14.26 17.74 -13.72
N THR A 46 14.38 17.93 -12.41
CA THR A 46 13.29 17.67 -11.45
C THR A 46 12.41 18.89 -11.23
N ALA A 47 13.02 20.08 -11.21
CA ALA A 47 12.29 21.34 -11.11
C ALA A 47 11.47 21.61 -12.38
N SER A 48 12.00 21.40 -13.59
CA SER A 48 11.25 21.69 -14.81
C SER A 48 10.10 20.72 -15.09
N PHE A 49 10.11 19.49 -14.56
CA PHE A 49 8.97 18.58 -14.74
C PHE A 49 7.81 18.92 -13.80
N ALA A 50 8.10 19.21 -12.53
CA ALA A 50 7.13 19.72 -11.57
C ALA A 50 6.60 21.10 -12.01
N VAL A 51 7.49 21.99 -12.50
CA VAL A 51 7.14 23.31 -13.02
C VAL A 51 6.36 23.21 -14.33
N TYR A 52 6.72 22.32 -15.28
CA TYR A 52 5.93 22.10 -16.50
C TYR A 52 4.52 21.55 -16.20
N PHE A 53 4.37 20.74 -15.16
CA PHE A 53 3.05 20.23 -14.75
C PHE A 53 2.22 21.27 -13.97
N LEU A 54 2.85 22.02 -13.05
CA LEU A 54 2.27 23.20 -12.40
C LEU A 54 1.80 24.24 -13.44
N LEU A 55 2.56 24.39 -14.55
CA LEU A 55 2.23 25.29 -15.65
C LEU A 55 1.20 24.72 -16.66
N SER A 56 1.03 23.39 -16.75
CA SER A 56 0.17 22.78 -17.80
C SER A 56 -1.29 22.54 -17.41
N LYS A 57 -1.72 22.85 -16.16
CA LYS A 57 -3.13 22.84 -15.70
C LYS A 57 -3.98 21.58 -16.04
N LYS A 58 -3.40 20.47 -16.53
CA LYS A 58 -4.15 19.24 -16.79
C LYS A 58 -4.36 18.47 -15.48
N ARG A 59 -5.55 18.64 -14.90
CA ARG A 59 -6.00 17.99 -13.65
C ARG A 59 -6.55 16.61 -13.98
N PHE A 60 -5.96 15.56 -13.40
CA PHE A 60 -6.41 14.18 -13.57
C PHE A 60 -7.06 13.67 -12.27
N THR A 61 -8.36 13.43 -12.31
CA THR A 61 -9.08 12.67 -11.27
C THR A 61 -9.25 11.23 -11.76
N VAL A 62 -8.80 10.25 -10.98
CA VAL A 62 -9.04 8.84 -11.29
C VAL A 62 -10.38 8.46 -10.68
N LEU A 63 -11.41 8.42 -11.54
CA LEU A 63 -12.76 8.02 -11.21
C LEU A 63 -12.92 6.51 -11.49
N ALA A 64 -13.23 5.74 -10.46
CA ALA A 64 -13.63 4.34 -10.65
C ALA A 64 -15.12 4.30 -11.04
N LYS A 65 -15.41 4.35 -12.35
CA LYS A 65 -16.75 4.16 -12.91
C LYS A 65 -16.99 2.69 -13.31
N ARG A 66 -18.26 2.29 -13.49
CA ARG A 66 -18.60 0.95 -13.98
C ARG A 66 -17.96 0.71 -15.36
N PRO A 67 -17.49 -0.51 -15.68
CA PRO A 67 -17.27 -0.88 -17.07
C PRO A 67 -18.62 -0.90 -17.79
N HIS A 68 -18.73 -0.17 -18.91
CA HIS A 68 -19.93 -0.16 -19.75
C HIS A 68 -20.10 -1.54 -20.38
N ARG A 69 -21.26 -2.18 -20.18
CA ARG A 69 -21.66 -3.36 -20.97
C ARG A 69 -22.43 -2.82 -22.16
N GLU A 70 -21.77 -2.61 -23.29
CA GLU A 70 -22.48 -2.50 -24.55
C GLU A 70 -22.88 -3.90 -25.02
N SER A 71 -24.16 -4.04 -25.35
CA SER A 71 -24.69 -5.17 -26.10
C SER A 71 -24.15 -5.08 -27.53
N VAL A 72 -23.02 -5.74 -27.79
CA VAL A 72 -22.45 -5.83 -29.14
C VAL A 72 -22.86 -7.17 -29.74
N ASP A 73 -23.88 -7.13 -30.59
CA ASP A 73 -24.00 -8.10 -31.67
C ASP A 73 -22.82 -7.90 -32.64
N ARG A 74 -22.06 -8.99 -32.83
CA ARG A 74 -21.09 -9.29 -33.91
C ARG A 74 -19.72 -8.59 -33.92
N GLU A 75 -18.72 -9.46 -33.73
CA GLU A 75 -17.41 -9.57 -34.42
C GLU A 75 -16.42 -8.39 -34.38
N ASP A 76 -15.53 -8.40 -33.38
CA ASP A 76 -14.06 -8.36 -33.56
C ASP A 76 -13.31 -8.76 -32.26
N PRO A 77 -12.30 -9.67 -32.23
CA PRO A 77 -11.72 -10.18 -30.97
C PRO A 77 -10.64 -9.30 -30.33
N ASP A 78 -10.22 -8.20 -30.96
CA ASP A 78 -9.03 -7.42 -30.58
C ASP A 78 -9.34 -6.00 -30.09
N GLU A 79 -10.55 -5.74 -29.58
CA GLU A 79 -10.91 -4.42 -29.03
C GLU A 79 -10.52 -4.30 -27.54
N HIS A 80 -9.49 -3.48 -27.31
CA HIS A 80 -9.00 -2.89 -26.06
C HIS A 80 -9.80 -3.14 -24.76
N THR A 81 -9.68 -4.33 -24.17
CA THR A 81 -10.07 -4.52 -22.76
C THR A 81 -9.06 -3.80 -21.86
N MET A 82 -9.42 -2.62 -21.32
CA MET A 82 -8.64 -1.93 -20.30
C MET A 82 -8.33 -2.89 -19.14
N HIS A 83 -7.09 -3.34 -19.02
CA HIS A 83 -6.68 -4.24 -17.95
C HIS A 83 -6.62 -3.50 -16.62
N LEU A 84 -7.75 -3.48 -15.90
CA LEU A 84 -7.86 -2.96 -14.53
C LEU A 84 -6.78 -3.56 -13.62
N THR A 85 -6.17 -2.72 -12.77
CA THR A 85 -5.18 -3.22 -11.82
C THR A 85 -5.83 -4.14 -10.78
N GLN A 86 -5.08 -5.06 -10.16
CA GLN A 86 -5.64 -5.91 -9.10
C GLN A 86 -6.20 -5.11 -7.91
N ARG A 87 -5.55 -4.00 -7.56
CA ARG A 87 -6.03 -3.09 -6.49
C ARG A 87 -7.35 -2.43 -6.88
N GLU A 88 -7.50 -2.06 -8.14
CA GLU A 88 -8.72 -1.50 -8.71
C GLU A 88 -9.85 -2.53 -8.79
N ARG A 89 -9.56 -3.75 -9.24
CA ARG A 89 -10.53 -4.85 -9.22
C ARG A 89 -11.01 -5.14 -7.79
N ARG A 90 -10.08 -5.18 -6.83
CA ARG A 90 -10.39 -5.38 -5.41
C ARG A 90 -11.23 -4.21 -4.86
N PHE A 91 -10.89 -2.98 -5.20
CA PHE A 91 -11.70 -1.81 -4.86
C PHE A 91 -13.12 -1.92 -5.40
N ILE A 92 -13.27 -2.16 -6.71
CA ILE A 92 -14.59 -2.29 -7.37
C ILE A 92 -15.40 -3.44 -6.77
N ARG A 93 -14.75 -4.56 -6.45
CA ARG A 93 -15.39 -5.74 -5.86
C ARG A 93 -15.95 -5.47 -4.47
N PHE A 94 -15.18 -4.78 -3.61
CA PHE A 94 -15.57 -4.51 -2.23
C PHE A 94 -16.37 -3.21 -2.05
N ALA A 95 -16.35 -2.27 -3.00
CA ALA A 95 -17.14 -1.04 -2.93
C ALA A 95 -18.65 -1.32 -2.84
N SER A 96 -19.28 -0.99 -1.71
CA SER A 96 -20.72 -1.13 -1.49
C SER A 96 -21.54 0.09 -1.87
N VAL A 97 -20.90 1.26 -2.06
CA VAL A 97 -21.57 2.55 -2.17
C VAL A 97 -21.34 3.19 -3.55
N GLU A 98 -22.36 3.87 -4.05
CA GLU A 98 -22.31 4.69 -5.26
C GLU A 98 -22.92 6.07 -4.98
N TYR A 99 -22.26 7.16 -5.37
CA TYR A 99 -22.77 8.53 -5.30
C TYR A 99 -22.45 9.24 -6.61
N GLU A 100 -23.44 9.88 -7.24
CA GLU A 100 -23.29 10.56 -8.55
C GLU A 100 -22.60 9.70 -9.63
N GLY A 101 -22.87 8.39 -9.65
CA GLY A 101 -22.28 7.45 -10.61
C GLY A 101 -20.83 7.02 -10.31
N GLN A 102 -20.23 7.52 -9.22
CA GLN A 102 -18.90 7.17 -8.75
C GLN A 102 -18.96 6.13 -7.62
N LEU A 103 -18.09 5.12 -7.67
CA LEU A 103 -17.98 4.09 -6.64
C LEU A 103 -17.14 4.55 -5.44
N TYR A 104 -17.61 4.18 -4.25
CA TYR A 104 -16.96 4.42 -2.96
C TYR A 104 -17.00 3.16 -2.08
N MET A 105 -16.02 3.03 -1.21
CA MET A 105 -16.00 2.05 -0.12
C MET A 105 -16.51 2.70 1.17
N THR A 106 -17.22 1.94 2.00
CA THR A 106 -17.36 2.31 3.41
C THR A 106 -16.06 2.00 4.19
N PRO A 107 -15.88 2.56 5.40
CA PRO A 107 -14.85 2.12 6.33
C PRO A 107 -14.86 0.60 6.56
N GLU A 108 -16.04 -0.01 6.66
CA GLU A 108 -16.18 -1.46 6.77
C GLU A 108 -15.70 -2.18 5.50
N ASP A 109 -16.11 -1.74 4.30
CA ASP A 109 -15.63 -2.31 3.04
C ASP A 109 -14.10 -2.23 2.92
N PHE A 110 -13.50 -1.15 3.40
CA PHE A 110 -12.05 -1.00 3.42
C PHE A 110 -11.39 -2.04 4.32
N LEU A 111 -11.87 -2.21 5.55
CA LEU A 111 -11.33 -3.21 6.47
C LEU A 111 -11.49 -4.64 5.93
N GLU A 112 -12.68 -4.98 5.41
CA GLU A 112 -12.95 -6.27 4.76
C GLU A 112 -12.06 -6.49 3.54
N SER A 113 -11.79 -5.44 2.77
CA SER A 113 -10.86 -5.52 1.64
C SER A 113 -9.41 -5.80 2.05
N LEU A 114 -9.07 -5.75 3.33
CA LEU A 114 -7.74 -6.12 3.83
C LEU A 114 -7.72 -7.53 4.43
N THR A 115 -8.80 -7.93 5.10
CA THR A 115 -8.87 -9.19 5.85
C THR A 115 -9.47 -10.33 5.03
N GLU A 116 -10.51 -10.06 4.24
CA GLU A 116 -11.32 -11.08 3.58
C GLU A 116 -10.92 -11.31 2.13
N THR A 117 -11.09 -12.53 1.63
CA THR A 117 -10.89 -12.84 0.20
C THR A 117 -12.04 -12.29 -0.65
N GLU A 118 -13.26 -12.39 -0.13
CA GLU A 118 -14.53 -12.07 -0.79
C GLU A 118 -15.35 -11.07 0.03
N PRO A 119 -16.08 -10.14 -0.62
CA PRO A 119 -16.99 -9.25 0.10
C PRO A 119 -18.19 -10.03 0.63
N ARG A 120 -18.81 -9.51 1.70
CA ARG A 120 -20.10 -10.01 2.18
C ARG A 120 -21.15 -10.06 1.06
N PRO A 121 -21.99 -11.11 0.99
CA PRO A 121 -23.11 -11.17 0.06
C PRO A 121 -24.02 -9.96 0.19
N ARG A 122 -24.32 -9.33 -0.93
CA ARG A 122 -25.09 -8.09 -0.99
C ARG A 122 -25.96 -8.08 -2.23
N LEU A 123 -27.22 -7.66 -2.09
CA LEU A 123 -28.20 -7.65 -3.18
C LEU A 123 -27.82 -6.63 -4.26
N HIS A 124 -27.59 -5.38 -3.85
CA HIS A 124 -27.23 -4.28 -4.74
C HIS A 124 -26.32 -3.29 -4.00
N ARG A 125 -25.56 -2.49 -4.76
CA ARG A 125 -24.82 -1.34 -4.20
C ARG A 125 -25.80 -0.27 -3.74
N ARG A 126 -25.54 0.32 -2.57
CA ARG A 126 -26.31 1.42 -2.01
C ARG A 126 -26.00 2.71 -2.80
N ARG A 127 -27.02 3.32 -3.39
CA ARG A 127 -26.92 4.63 -4.02
C ARG A 127 -27.21 5.72 -2.99
N LEU A 128 -26.24 6.58 -2.71
CA LEU A 128 -26.41 7.67 -1.75
C LEU A 128 -27.08 8.87 -2.38
N THR A 129 -27.96 9.50 -1.61
CA THR A 129 -28.48 10.83 -1.86
C THR A 129 -27.58 11.89 -1.22
N LYS A 130 -27.70 13.15 -1.66
CA LYS A 130 -26.96 14.27 -1.06
C LYS A 130 -27.20 14.42 0.45
N LYS A 131 -28.44 14.20 0.91
CA LYS A 131 -28.78 14.29 2.34
C LYS A 131 -28.07 13.23 3.17
N GLU A 132 -27.94 12.01 2.66
CA GLU A 132 -27.22 10.93 3.35
C GLU A 132 -25.71 11.19 3.36
N LEU A 133 -25.17 11.76 2.27
CA LEU A 133 -23.78 12.19 2.21
C LEU A 133 -23.50 13.30 3.25
N ASP A 134 -24.35 14.31 3.33
CA ASP A 134 -24.23 15.39 4.33
C ASP A 134 -24.28 14.82 5.76
N TYR A 135 -25.16 13.84 6.02
CA TYR A 135 -25.20 13.13 7.30
C TYR A 135 -23.89 12.38 7.61
N ILE A 136 -23.30 11.68 6.63
CA ILE A 136 -22.01 10.99 6.80
C ILE A 136 -20.90 11.99 7.14
N ILE A 137 -20.86 13.12 6.43
CA ILE A 137 -19.90 14.21 6.69
C ILE A 137 -20.11 14.76 8.11
N ASP A 138 -21.36 14.89 8.54
CA ASP A 138 -21.69 15.43 9.85
C ASP A 138 -21.29 14.53 11.02
N GLN A 139 -21.39 13.21 10.84
CA GLN A 139 -20.99 12.19 11.81
C GLN A 139 -19.48 11.89 11.80
N THR A 140 -18.74 12.37 10.79
CA THR A 140 -17.31 12.10 10.70
C THR A 140 -16.57 12.76 11.87
N PRO A 141 -15.86 12.00 12.72
CA PRO A 141 -15.17 12.54 13.89
C PRO A 141 -14.00 13.41 13.44
N GLN A 142 -13.74 14.48 14.18
CA GLN A 142 -12.59 15.34 13.91
C GLN A 142 -11.27 14.65 14.28
N ARG A 143 -10.15 15.02 13.63
CA ARG A 143 -8.81 14.45 13.89
C ARG A 143 -8.37 14.40 15.36
N ARG A 144 -8.84 15.33 16.20
CA ARG A 144 -8.53 15.36 17.64
C ARG A 144 -9.11 14.17 18.41
N TYR A 145 -10.15 13.54 17.88
CA TYR A 145 -10.76 12.32 18.40
C TYR A 145 -10.30 11.08 17.61
N GLY A 146 -9.21 11.19 16.85
CA GLY A 146 -8.60 10.04 16.19
C GLY A 146 -8.22 8.97 17.20
N SER A 147 -8.57 7.73 16.90
CA SER A 147 -8.30 6.56 17.74
C SER A 147 -7.84 5.38 16.89
N THR A 148 -7.35 4.31 17.52
CA THR A 148 -7.05 3.03 16.85
C THR A 148 -8.30 2.26 16.44
N LYS A 149 -9.49 2.86 16.55
CA LYS A 149 -10.79 2.26 16.23
C LYS A 149 -11.61 3.15 15.29
N LEU A 150 -10.96 4.05 14.55
CA LEU A 150 -11.65 5.05 13.73
C LEU A 150 -12.54 4.36 12.69
N PHE A 151 -12.00 3.44 11.89
CA PHE A 151 -12.73 2.79 10.81
C PHE A 151 -13.80 1.83 11.37
N ARG A 152 -13.47 1.07 12.42
CA ARG A 152 -14.40 0.16 13.11
C ARG A 152 -15.58 0.86 13.78
N ASN A 153 -15.35 2.07 14.31
CA ASN A 153 -16.42 2.85 14.91
C ASN A 153 -17.35 3.45 13.85
N LEU A 154 -16.80 3.83 12.69
CA LEU A 154 -17.58 4.39 11.59
C LEU A 154 -18.40 3.34 10.84
N ARG A 155 -17.90 2.10 10.70
CA ARG A 155 -18.60 1.00 9.99
C ARG A 155 -19.04 1.43 8.59
N ASP A 156 -20.35 1.42 8.32
CA ASP A 156 -20.95 1.82 7.05
C ASP A 156 -21.19 3.34 6.92
N ASN A 157 -20.90 4.11 7.98
CA ASN A 157 -21.06 5.57 8.03
C ASN A 157 -19.79 6.29 7.56
N GLY A 158 -19.41 6.04 6.32
CA GLY A 158 -18.29 6.72 5.69
C GLY A 158 -18.21 6.44 4.20
N ILE A 159 -17.46 7.28 3.49
CA ILE A 159 -17.10 7.06 2.09
C ILE A 159 -15.60 7.27 1.90
N ILE A 160 -15.00 6.34 1.17
CA ILE A 160 -13.58 6.29 0.82
C ILE A 160 -13.51 6.14 -0.69
N SER A 161 -12.89 7.10 -1.34
CA SER A 161 -12.63 7.07 -2.79
C SER A 161 -11.49 6.13 -3.14
N TYR A 162 -11.36 5.79 -4.42
CA TYR A 162 -10.28 4.91 -4.88
C TYR A 162 -8.88 5.48 -4.64
N THR A 163 -8.70 6.79 -4.78
CA THR A 163 -7.41 7.45 -4.53
C THR A 163 -7.03 7.40 -3.05
N GLU A 164 -8.00 7.60 -2.16
CA GLU A 164 -7.82 7.46 -0.71
C GLU A 164 -7.55 6.02 -0.31
N TYR A 165 -8.26 5.05 -0.90
CA TYR A 165 -7.98 3.63 -0.70
C TYR A 165 -6.52 3.29 -1.01
N LEU A 166 -5.98 3.76 -2.14
CA LEU A 166 -4.57 3.55 -2.50
C LEU A 166 -3.61 4.22 -1.51
N PHE A 167 -3.96 5.40 -1.01
CA PHE A 167 -3.19 6.06 0.04
C PHE A 167 -3.19 5.28 1.34
N LEU A 168 -4.37 4.88 1.84
CA LEU A 168 -4.49 4.07 3.06
C LEU A 168 -3.66 2.78 2.94
N LEU A 169 -3.75 2.07 1.79
CA LEU A 169 -2.90 0.91 1.51
C LEU A 169 -1.40 1.24 1.55
N SER A 170 -1.00 2.42 1.07
CA SER A 170 0.41 2.84 1.08
C SER A 170 0.92 3.16 2.50
N VAL A 171 0.02 3.47 3.42
CA VAL A 171 0.33 3.72 4.84
C VAL A 171 0.57 2.42 5.58
N LEU A 172 -0.20 1.35 5.31
CA LEU A 172 -0.22 0.12 6.12
C LEU A 172 1.16 -0.54 6.32
N THR A 173 2.02 -0.51 5.30
CA THR A 173 3.34 -1.17 5.33
C THR A 173 4.48 -0.16 5.37
N LYS A 174 4.19 1.11 5.67
CA LYS A 174 5.19 2.17 5.69
C LYS A 174 5.96 2.09 7.02
N PRO A 175 7.30 2.04 7.03
CA PRO A 175 8.05 2.12 8.27
C PRO A 175 7.91 3.52 8.89
N GLN A 176 8.01 3.59 10.22
CA GLN A 176 7.90 4.82 11.00
C GLN A 176 8.92 5.89 10.56
N SER A 177 10.15 5.48 10.22
CA SER A 177 11.18 6.35 9.65
C SER A 177 10.75 7.02 8.33
N GLY A 178 9.86 6.36 7.58
CA GLY A 178 9.29 6.84 6.34
C GLY A 178 8.12 7.83 6.50
N PHE A 179 7.59 8.01 7.71
CA PHE A 179 6.44 8.91 7.95
C PHE A 179 6.86 10.37 7.79
N ARG A 180 8.00 10.77 8.37
CA ARG A 180 8.54 12.13 8.18
C ARG A 180 8.85 12.43 6.73
N ILE A 181 9.39 11.44 6.00
CA ILE A 181 9.68 11.59 4.58
C ILE A 181 8.38 11.76 3.78
N ALA A 182 7.34 10.98 4.11
CA ALA A 182 6.04 11.13 3.48
C ALA A 182 5.43 12.50 3.78
N PHE A 183 5.46 12.96 5.04
CA PHE A 183 4.97 14.27 5.43
C PHE A 183 5.66 15.40 4.65
N ASN A 184 6.99 15.37 4.56
CA ASN A 184 7.76 16.36 3.79
C ASN A 184 7.53 16.26 2.27
N MET A 185 6.92 15.18 1.78
CA MET A 185 6.50 15.05 0.38
C MET A 185 5.16 15.76 0.15
N PHE A 186 4.29 15.75 1.17
CA PHE A 186 3.02 16.47 1.19
C PHE A 186 3.19 17.97 1.42
N ASP A 187 4.06 18.36 2.35
CA ASP A 187 4.42 19.76 2.64
C ASP A 187 5.31 20.31 1.52
N THR A 188 4.69 20.91 0.50
CA THR A 188 5.38 21.36 -0.72
C THR A 188 6.00 22.75 -0.57
N ASP A 189 5.42 23.58 0.30
CA ASP A 189 5.90 24.94 0.58
C ASP A 189 6.89 24.99 1.75
N GLY A 190 7.05 23.90 2.51
CA GLY A 190 7.98 23.78 3.63
C GLY A 190 7.50 24.47 4.91
N ASN A 191 6.21 24.76 5.02
CA ASN A 191 5.63 25.47 6.17
C ASN A 191 5.41 24.57 7.40
N GLN A 192 5.82 23.29 7.33
CA GLN A 192 5.66 22.25 8.35
C GLN A 192 4.20 21.86 8.64
N ARG A 193 3.33 22.11 7.67
CA ARG A 193 1.91 21.77 7.68
C ARG A 193 1.55 21.24 6.29
N VAL A 194 0.45 20.51 6.24
CA VAL A 194 -0.14 20.03 4.99
C VAL A 194 -1.56 20.56 4.92
N ASP A 195 -1.89 21.27 3.86
CA ASP A 195 -3.27 21.69 3.58
C ASP A 195 -4.01 20.66 2.69
N LYS A 196 -5.30 20.92 2.44
CA LYS A 196 -6.15 20.02 1.68
C LYS A 196 -5.67 19.90 0.23
N GLU A 197 -5.25 21.01 -0.37
CA GLU A 197 -4.81 21.10 -1.75
C GLU A 197 -3.50 20.31 -1.96
N GLU A 198 -2.52 20.52 -1.09
CA GLU A 198 -1.25 19.79 -1.06
C GLU A 198 -1.46 18.28 -0.92
N PHE A 199 -2.37 17.88 -0.01
CA PHE A 199 -2.73 16.48 0.16
C PHE A 199 -3.28 15.86 -1.12
N LEU A 200 -4.20 16.54 -1.79
CA LEU A 200 -4.82 16.06 -3.02
C LEU A 200 -3.82 15.95 -4.18
N VAL A 201 -2.89 16.90 -4.30
CA VAL A 201 -1.83 16.87 -5.33
C VAL A 201 -0.94 15.64 -5.16
N VAL A 202 -0.50 15.34 -3.93
CA VAL A 202 0.36 14.17 -3.70
C VAL A 202 -0.40 12.86 -3.86
N LEU A 203 -1.68 12.80 -3.49
CA LEU A 203 -2.54 11.66 -3.81
C LEU A 203 -2.55 11.38 -5.33
N GLN A 204 -2.68 12.42 -6.16
CA GLN A 204 -2.62 12.26 -7.61
C GLN A 204 -1.26 11.73 -8.08
N ILE A 205 -0.17 12.28 -7.57
CA ILE A 205 1.19 11.84 -7.94
C ILE A 205 1.41 10.37 -7.54
N LEU A 206 0.94 9.96 -6.36
CA LEU A 206 1.02 8.58 -5.88
C LEU A 206 0.31 7.63 -6.85
N VAL A 207 -0.91 7.99 -7.26
CA VAL A 207 -1.72 7.22 -8.19
C VAL A 207 -1.01 7.11 -9.54
N MET A 208 -0.55 8.23 -10.08
CA MET A 208 0.21 8.27 -11.33
C MET A 208 1.46 7.38 -11.28
N ALA A 209 2.25 7.46 -10.20
CA ALA A 209 3.45 6.65 -10.03
C ALA A 209 3.14 5.13 -10.02
N ILE A 210 2.01 4.73 -9.43
CA ILE A 210 1.56 3.34 -9.42
C ILE A 210 1.20 2.87 -10.83
N PHE A 211 0.52 3.70 -11.63
CA PHE A 211 0.14 3.38 -13.00
C PHE A 211 1.35 3.40 -13.97
N PHE A 212 2.27 4.36 -13.84
CA PHE A 212 3.47 4.47 -14.69
C PHE A 212 4.44 3.29 -14.54
N LYS A 213 4.49 2.64 -13.37
CA LYS A 213 5.36 1.48 -13.13
C LYS A 213 4.99 0.25 -13.99
N LYS A 214 3.76 0.17 -14.51
CA LYS A 214 3.26 -0.99 -15.27
C LYS A 214 3.35 -0.84 -16.79
N SER A 215 3.27 0.37 -17.34
CA SER A 215 3.08 0.54 -18.79
C SER A 215 4.38 0.51 -19.60
N GLY A 216 5.55 0.77 -19.00
CA GLY A 216 6.84 0.88 -19.74
C GLY A 216 6.88 1.94 -20.86
N LYS A 217 5.74 2.59 -21.12
CA LYS A 217 5.46 3.65 -22.08
C LYS A 217 4.76 4.78 -21.33
N LEU A 218 5.11 6.02 -21.68
CA LEU A 218 4.36 7.21 -21.32
C LEU A 218 3.05 7.18 -22.13
N GLY A 219 2.11 6.34 -21.70
CA GLY A 219 0.73 6.44 -22.15
C GLY A 219 0.12 7.65 -21.48
N LEU A 220 0.33 8.83 -22.07
CA LEU A 220 -0.69 9.87 -21.98
C LEU A 220 -1.97 9.18 -22.49
N TYR A 221 -3.02 9.14 -21.67
CA TYR A 221 -4.35 8.90 -22.21
C TYR A 221 -4.59 10.02 -23.22
N GLU A 222 -4.36 9.75 -24.50
CA GLU A 222 -4.57 10.72 -25.57
C GLU A 222 -6.01 10.68 -26.08
N GLU A 223 -6.81 9.69 -25.66
CA GLU A 223 -8.23 9.62 -25.97
C GLU A 223 -9.02 9.35 -24.70
N VAL A 224 -9.49 10.45 -24.11
CA VAL A 224 -10.72 10.46 -23.32
C VAL A 224 -11.83 10.08 -24.31
N PRO A 225 -12.71 9.10 -24.01
CA PRO A 225 -13.83 8.78 -24.90
C PRO A 225 -14.57 10.05 -25.28
N SER A 226 -14.87 10.22 -26.56
CA SER A 226 -15.55 11.39 -27.15
C SER A 226 -16.90 11.70 -26.50
N ASP A 227 -17.45 10.80 -25.69
CA ASP A 227 -18.70 10.98 -24.95
C ASP A 227 -18.50 11.61 -23.56
N VAL A 228 -17.27 12.03 -23.24
CA VAL A 228 -16.90 12.71 -21.98
C VAL A 228 -16.45 14.17 -22.23
N GLU A 229 -16.71 14.71 -23.42
CA GLU A 229 -16.40 16.13 -23.74
C GLU A 229 -17.23 17.13 -22.91
N GLU A 230 -18.34 16.73 -22.28
CA GLU A 230 -19.15 17.64 -21.45
C GLU A 230 -18.81 17.64 -19.95
N THR A 231 -17.80 16.90 -19.48
CA THR A 231 -17.31 17.03 -18.08
C THR A 231 -15.93 17.67 -18.02
N GLU A 232 -15.66 18.65 -18.87
CA GLU A 232 -14.55 19.58 -18.67
C GLU A 232 -14.81 20.48 -17.46
N ARG A 233 -13.84 20.54 -16.54
CA ARG A 233 -13.77 21.45 -15.37
C ARG A 233 -14.56 21.03 -14.12
N ALA A 234 -14.35 19.82 -13.62
CA ALA A 234 -14.52 19.64 -12.17
C ALA A 234 -13.37 20.36 -11.45
N ASP A 235 -13.65 21.57 -10.97
CA ASP A 235 -12.78 22.27 -10.04
C ASP A 235 -12.57 21.37 -8.81
N PHE A 236 -11.35 21.24 -8.30
CA PHE A 236 -11.09 20.45 -7.06
C PHE A 236 -11.90 20.97 -5.86
N SER A 237 -12.37 22.22 -5.96
CA SER A 237 -13.37 22.85 -5.08
C SER A 237 -14.69 22.05 -4.99
N SER A 238 -15.06 21.30 -6.03
CA SER A 238 -16.27 20.46 -6.09
C SER A 238 -16.03 18.98 -5.73
N ALA A 239 -14.80 18.60 -5.36
CA ALA A 239 -14.52 17.22 -4.96
C ALA A 239 -15.40 16.87 -3.76
N VAL A 240 -16.24 15.84 -3.92
CA VAL A 240 -17.10 15.30 -2.86
C VAL A 240 -16.29 15.16 -1.58
N ASN A 241 -16.75 15.80 -0.50
CA ASN A 241 -16.09 15.70 0.80
C ASN A 241 -16.24 14.27 1.32
N THR A 242 -15.14 13.53 1.28
CA THR A 242 -15.03 12.17 1.78
C THR A 242 -14.72 12.15 3.27
N THR A 243 -14.87 10.97 3.89
CA THR A 243 -14.63 10.79 5.32
C THR A 243 -13.20 11.12 5.71
N LEU A 244 -12.20 10.73 4.90
CA LEU A 244 -10.80 11.00 5.21
C LEU A 244 -10.47 12.50 5.11
N LEU A 245 -10.95 13.17 4.07
CA LEU A 245 -10.73 14.62 3.90
C LEU A 245 -11.37 15.41 5.04
N VAL A 246 -12.61 15.07 5.43
CA VAL A 246 -13.30 15.72 6.55
C VAL A 246 -12.60 15.44 7.88
N HIS A 247 -12.12 14.21 8.11
CA HIS A 247 -11.40 13.85 9.32
C HIS A 247 -10.11 14.69 9.47
N LEU A 248 -9.32 14.81 8.40
CA LEU A 248 -8.02 15.51 8.42
C LEU A 248 -8.16 17.04 8.38
N PHE A 249 -8.96 17.58 7.46
CA PHE A 249 -9.02 19.01 7.14
C PHE A 249 -10.31 19.71 7.60
N GLY A 250 -11.20 18.97 8.27
CA GLY A 250 -12.48 19.49 8.76
C GLY A 250 -13.54 19.61 7.66
N LYS A 251 -14.80 19.86 8.07
CA LYS A 251 -15.96 19.94 7.14
C LYS A 251 -15.80 21.01 6.06
N LYS A 252 -15.12 22.11 6.40
CA LYS A 252 -14.84 23.23 5.47
C LYS A 252 -13.55 23.03 4.67
N GLY A 253 -12.71 22.07 5.03
CA GLY A 253 -11.42 21.83 4.37
C GLY A 253 -10.34 22.89 4.65
N THR A 254 -10.54 23.75 5.65
CA THR A 254 -9.66 24.89 5.95
C THR A 254 -8.59 24.57 7.00
N ASP A 255 -8.71 23.43 7.68
CA ASP A 255 -7.74 23.07 8.70
C ASP A 255 -6.44 22.59 8.05
N THR A 256 -5.32 22.79 8.74
CA THR A 256 -4.00 22.29 8.31
C THR A 256 -3.51 21.18 9.21
N LEU A 257 -2.78 20.22 8.63
CA LEU A 257 -2.30 19.03 9.32
C LEU A 257 -0.82 19.18 9.71
N LYS A 258 -0.50 19.07 11.00
CA LYS A 258 0.88 19.03 11.49
C LYS A 258 1.45 17.61 11.40
N TYR A 259 2.78 17.51 11.47
CA TYR A 259 3.46 16.21 11.48
C TYR A 259 2.95 15.27 12.57
N ASP A 260 2.76 15.74 13.81
CA ASP A 260 2.35 14.88 14.92
C ASP A 260 0.93 14.31 14.70
N ASP A 261 0.03 15.10 14.11
CA ASP A 261 -1.32 14.64 13.76
C ASP A 261 -1.28 13.63 12.60
N PHE A 262 -0.43 13.87 11.59
CA PHE A 262 -0.22 12.95 10.47
C PHE A 262 0.39 11.62 10.93
N PHE A 263 1.41 11.69 11.78
CA PHE A 263 2.05 10.54 12.42
C PHE A 263 1.03 9.73 13.22
N ARG A 264 0.26 10.39 14.11
CA ARG A 264 -0.77 9.73 14.92
C ARG A 264 -1.83 9.06 14.06
N PHE A 265 -2.26 9.70 12.98
CA PHE A 265 -3.21 9.09 12.04
C PHE A 265 -2.63 7.81 11.41
N MET A 266 -1.41 7.86 10.89
CA MET A 266 -0.77 6.71 10.26
C MET A 266 -0.53 5.56 11.25
N ASP A 267 -0.04 5.86 12.46
CA ASP A 267 0.18 4.85 13.51
C ASP A 267 -1.13 4.23 13.98
N ASN A 268 -2.18 5.04 14.16
CA ASN A 268 -3.51 4.54 14.53
C ASN A 268 -4.09 3.63 13.44
N LEU A 269 -3.96 3.99 12.16
CA LEU A 269 -4.42 3.17 11.04
C LEU A 269 -3.68 1.81 10.99
N GLN A 270 -2.35 1.83 11.12
CA GLN A 270 -1.57 0.59 11.17
C GLN A 270 -1.99 -0.26 12.37
N THR A 271 -2.16 0.35 13.54
CA THR A 271 -2.58 -0.33 14.76
C THR A 271 -3.97 -0.94 14.61
N GLU A 272 -4.93 -0.20 14.05
CA GLU A 272 -6.30 -0.68 13.84
C GLU A 272 -6.37 -1.93 12.98
N VAL A 273 -5.62 -1.95 11.88
CA VAL A 273 -5.57 -3.12 10.98
C VAL A 273 -4.85 -4.30 11.63
N LEU A 274 -3.79 -4.06 12.40
CA LEU A 274 -3.11 -5.12 13.16
C LEU A 274 -3.99 -5.69 14.28
N GLU A 275 -4.77 -4.85 14.96
CA GLU A 275 -5.72 -5.30 16.00
C GLU A 275 -6.81 -6.20 15.39
N LEU A 276 -7.29 -5.91 14.18
CA LEU A 276 -8.25 -6.76 13.48
C LEU A 276 -7.69 -8.15 13.20
N GLU A 277 -6.48 -8.22 12.64
CA GLU A 277 -5.79 -9.51 12.42
C GLU A 277 -5.59 -10.26 13.73
N PHE A 278 -5.11 -9.57 14.77
CA PHE A 278 -4.88 -10.21 16.06
C PHE A 278 -6.17 -10.75 16.69
N THR A 279 -7.26 -9.99 16.59
CA THR A 279 -8.56 -10.37 17.17
C THR A 279 -9.17 -11.57 16.45
N GLU A 280 -8.99 -11.67 15.13
CA GLU A 280 -9.45 -12.80 14.33
C GLU A 280 -8.89 -14.14 14.83
N PHE A 281 -7.60 -14.16 15.20
CA PHE A 281 -6.91 -15.37 15.67
C PHE A 281 -7.01 -15.58 17.18
N SER A 282 -6.99 -14.52 17.99
CA SER A 282 -7.15 -14.64 19.44
C SER A 282 -8.57 -15.04 19.86
N ARG A 283 -9.56 -14.93 18.95
CA ARG A 283 -10.97 -15.24 19.23
C ARG A 283 -11.51 -14.49 20.45
N GLY A 284 -11.01 -13.27 20.68
CA GLY A 284 -11.38 -12.41 21.80
C GLY A 284 -10.51 -12.55 23.06
N MET A 285 -9.51 -13.43 23.04
CA MET A 285 -8.55 -13.59 24.13
C MET A 285 -7.48 -12.46 24.12
N PRO A 286 -6.84 -12.16 25.26
CA PRO A 286 -5.78 -11.14 25.33
C PRO A 286 -4.48 -11.57 24.61
N THR A 287 -4.32 -12.85 24.31
CA THR A 287 -3.15 -13.45 23.67
C THR A 287 -3.58 -14.35 22.51
N ILE A 288 -2.68 -14.53 21.53
CA ILE A 288 -2.76 -15.59 20.53
C ILE A 288 -1.82 -16.73 20.92
N SER A 289 -2.16 -17.98 20.57
CA SER A 289 -1.21 -19.10 20.72
C SER A 289 -0.03 -18.94 19.76
N GLU A 290 1.08 -19.63 20.04
CA GLU A 290 2.28 -19.65 19.20
C GLU A 290 1.97 -20.33 17.86
N VAL A 291 1.07 -21.31 17.88
CA VAL A 291 0.52 -21.95 16.68
C VAL A 291 -0.25 -20.93 15.84
N ASP A 292 -1.17 -20.16 16.44
CA ASP A 292 -1.93 -19.14 15.72
C ASP A 292 -1.02 -18.03 15.18
N PHE A 293 0.01 -17.65 15.93
CA PHE A 293 1.04 -16.74 15.45
C PHE A 293 1.76 -17.30 14.21
N ALA A 294 2.18 -18.57 14.23
CA ALA A 294 2.73 -19.21 13.04
C ALA A 294 1.74 -19.20 11.87
N ARG A 295 0.46 -19.49 12.10
CA ARG A 295 -0.58 -19.43 11.05
C ARG A 295 -0.72 -18.02 10.47
N ILE A 296 -0.68 -16.97 11.29
CA ILE A 296 -0.69 -15.57 10.84
C ILE A 296 0.53 -15.27 9.96
N LEU A 297 1.72 -15.75 10.35
CA LEU A 297 2.94 -15.52 9.59
C LEU A 297 2.90 -16.20 8.21
N LEU A 298 2.28 -17.37 8.12
CA LEU A 298 2.25 -18.20 6.91
C LEU A 298 1.03 -17.92 6.00
N ARG A 299 0.00 -17.20 6.47
CA ARG A 299 -1.28 -16.98 5.77
C ARG A 299 -1.15 -16.51 4.31
N TYR A 300 -0.21 -15.62 4.02
CA TYR A 300 -0.06 -15.01 2.68
C TYR A 300 1.10 -15.60 1.87
N THR A 301 1.61 -16.75 2.29
CA THR A 301 2.81 -17.34 1.68
C THR A 301 2.44 -18.50 0.77
N TYR A 302 3.12 -18.62 -0.36
CA TYR A 302 2.93 -19.74 -1.27
C TYR A 302 3.74 -20.95 -0.77
N ILE A 303 3.20 -21.63 0.23
CA ILE A 303 3.80 -22.83 0.81
C ILE A 303 2.92 -24.02 0.43
N HIS A 304 3.53 -25.07 -0.13
CA HIS A 304 2.82 -26.33 -0.36
C HIS A 304 2.22 -26.85 0.95
N SER A 305 0.98 -27.35 0.91
CA SER A 305 0.23 -27.77 2.11
C SER A 305 0.99 -28.72 3.04
N ALA A 306 1.84 -29.59 2.49
CA ALA A 306 2.70 -30.48 3.26
C ALA A 306 3.75 -29.73 4.11
N ASN A 307 4.34 -28.65 3.59
CA ASN A 307 5.31 -27.85 4.34
C ASN A 307 4.62 -26.96 5.38
N TYR A 308 3.39 -26.52 5.10
CA TYR A 308 2.60 -25.75 6.07
C TYR A 308 2.31 -26.56 7.34
N GLU A 309 1.88 -27.81 7.20
CA GLU A 309 1.62 -28.68 8.35
C GLU A 309 2.92 -28.96 9.13
N ALA A 310 4.05 -29.13 8.44
CA ALA A 310 5.34 -29.32 9.10
C ALA A 310 5.75 -28.15 10.01
N TYR A 311 5.47 -26.89 9.65
CA TYR A 311 5.71 -25.75 10.54
C TYR A 311 4.79 -25.78 11.76
N VAL A 312 3.51 -26.13 11.56
CA VAL A 312 2.51 -26.18 12.63
C VAL A 312 2.82 -27.30 13.62
N GLU A 313 3.14 -28.50 13.14
CA GLU A 313 3.54 -29.65 13.96
C GLU A 313 4.82 -29.34 14.73
N ARG A 314 5.83 -28.75 14.09
CA ARG A 314 7.08 -28.33 14.74
C ARG A 314 6.83 -27.41 15.93
N VAL A 315 5.95 -26.42 15.78
CA VAL A 315 5.64 -25.50 16.89
C VAL A 315 4.95 -26.23 18.02
N LYS A 316 3.99 -27.11 17.73
CA LYS A 316 3.29 -27.92 18.75
C LYS A 316 4.25 -28.83 19.52
N ASP A 317 5.18 -29.46 18.81
CA ASP A 317 6.14 -30.40 19.42
C ASP A 317 7.21 -29.67 20.25
N ARG A 318 7.70 -28.52 19.76
CA ARG A 318 8.78 -27.76 20.42
C ARG A 318 8.29 -26.81 21.50
N ILE A 319 7.03 -26.36 21.44
CA ILE A 319 6.42 -25.44 22.41
C ILE A 319 5.13 -26.08 22.98
N PRO A 320 5.27 -27.05 23.91
CA PRO A 320 4.11 -27.70 24.52
C PRO A 320 3.40 -26.81 25.55
N GLU A 321 4.09 -25.83 26.14
CA GLU A 321 3.52 -24.86 27.07
C GLU A 321 3.24 -23.52 26.38
N GLU A 322 1.97 -23.29 26.04
CA GLU A 322 1.52 -22.03 25.44
C GLU A 322 1.56 -20.90 26.48
N LYS A 323 2.50 -19.94 26.32
CA LYS A 323 2.52 -18.72 27.16
C LYS A 323 1.64 -17.62 26.57
N GLY A 324 1.39 -17.70 25.27
CA GLY A 324 0.62 -16.74 24.51
C GLY A 324 1.45 -15.52 24.13
N ILE A 325 1.18 -15.00 22.93
CA ILE A 325 1.79 -13.77 22.41
C ILE A 325 0.78 -12.63 22.56
N THR A 326 1.20 -11.55 23.20
CA THR A 326 0.35 -10.37 23.43
C THR A 326 0.25 -9.51 22.17
N PHE A 327 -0.77 -8.63 22.13
CA PHE A 327 -0.91 -7.70 21.02
C PHE A 327 0.31 -6.78 20.84
N ASP A 328 0.93 -6.32 21.94
CA ASP A 328 2.10 -5.44 21.86
C ASP A 328 3.33 -6.15 21.27
N GLN A 329 3.54 -7.41 21.64
CA GLN A 329 4.58 -8.26 21.05
C GLN A 329 4.32 -8.46 19.55
N PHE A 330 3.08 -8.81 19.18
CA PHE A 330 2.67 -8.98 17.78
C PHE A 330 2.85 -7.68 16.96
N LYS A 331 2.43 -6.54 17.51
CA LYS A 331 2.57 -5.21 16.89
C LYS A 331 4.04 -4.85 16.69
N ALA A 332 4.89 -5.05 17.69
CA ALA A 332 6.33 -4.80 17.60
C ALA A 332 6.98 -5.64 16.49
N PHE A 333 6.61 -6.92 16.37
CA PHE A 333 7.08 -7.78 15.28
C PHE A 333 6.64 -7.28 13.91
N CYS A 334 5.37 -6.87 13.77
CA CYS A 334 4.88 -6.31 12.50
C CYS A 334 5.57 -4.99 12.14
N GLN A 335 5.87 -4.14 13.12
CA GLN A 335 6.66 -2.92 12.91
C GLN A 335 8.11 -3.23 12.48
N PHE A 336 8.70 -4.30 13.01
CA PHE A 336 9.97 -4.83 12.51
C PHE A 336 9.87 -5.22 11.04
N LEU A 337 8.83 -5.95 10.63
CA LEU A 337 8.66 -6.38 9.24
C LEU A 337 8.52 -5.21 8.25
N ASN A 338 8.03 -4.05 8.68
CA ASN A 338 8.04 -2.84 7.84
C ASN A 338 9.45 -2.36 7.47
N ASN A 339 10.49 -2.83 8.19
CA ASN A 339 11.91 -2.55 7.95
C ASN A 339 12.67 -3.78 7.40
N LEU A 340 11.95 -4.76 6.83
CA LEU A 340 12.52 -6.04 6.38
C LEU A 340 13.61 -5.87 5.31
N ASP A 341 13.51 -4.85 4.45
CA ASP A 341 14.53 -4.60 3.43
C ASP A 341 15.85 -4.13 4.06
N ASP A 342 15.82 -3.23 5.04
CA ASP A 342 17.01 -2.80 5.79
C ASP A 342 17.60 -3.97 6.60
N PHE A 343 16.75 -4.76 7.23
CA PHE A 343 17.14 -5.99 7.92
C PHE A 343 17.81 -6.98 6.96
N SER A 344 17.26 -7.17 5.75
CA SER A 344 17.84 -8.07 4.75
C SER A 344 19.23 -7.62 4.28
N ILE A 345 19.49 -6.32 4.25
CA ILE A 345 20.80 -5.77 3.92
C ILE A 345 21.79 -6.07 5.05
N ALA A 346 21.40 -5.82 6.30
CA ALA A 346 22.22 -6.12 7.47
C ALA A 346 22.56 -7.62 7.54
N MET A 347 21.58 -8.49 7.33
CA MET A 347 21.76 -9.93 7.41
C MET A 347 22.57 -10.53 6.25
N ARG A 348 22.49 -9.93 5.06
CA ARG A 348 23.38 -10.31 3.94
C ARG A 348 24.86 -10.21 4.31
N MET A 349 25.26 -9.23 5.13
CA MET A 349 26.66 -9.09 5.56
C MET A 349 27.12 -10.29 6.40
N PHE A 350 26.28 -10.85 7.27
CA PHE A 350 26.58 -12.04 8.07
C PHE A 350 26.65 -13.30 7.21
N THR A 351 25.69 -13.46 6.29
CA THR A 351 25.69 -14.61 5.36
C THR A 351 26.89 -14.61 4.40
N TYR A 352 27.38 -13.43 3.98
CA TYR A 352 28.58 -13.32 3.14
C TYR A 352 29.86 -13.74 3.90
N ALA A 353 29.85 -13.59 5.23
CA ALA A 353 30.92 -14.05 6.10
C ALA A 353 30.81 -15.55 6.46
N ASN A 354 29.89 -16.30 5.84
CA ASN A 354 29.55 -17.69 6.16
C ASN A 354 29.26 -17.91 7.66
N LYS A 355 28.70 -16.90 8.34
CA LYS A 355 28.28 -17.01 9.74
C LYS A 355 26.80 -17.42 9.80
N PRO A 356 26.46 -18.48 10.56
CA PRO A 356 25.07 -18.86 10.79
C PRO A 356 24.41 -17.82 11.72
N ILE A 357 23.13 -17.54 11.50
CA ILE A 357 22.42 -16.44 12.18
C ILE A 357 21.81 -16.96 13.48
N SER A 358 22.46 -16.64 14.60
CA SER A 358 21.95 -16.97 15.94
C SER A 358 20.85 -16.01 16.39
N GLN A 359 20.12 -16.38 17.45
CA GLN A 359 19.13 -15.49 18.08
C GLN A 359 19.73 -14.15 18.53
N GLU A 360 20.97 -14.16 19.04
CA GLU A 360 21.65 -12.93 19.47
C GLU A 360 21.95 -11.98 18.30
N GLU A 361 22.41 -12.53 17.18
CA GLU A 361 22.67 -11.76 15.97
C GLU A 361 21.38 -11.21 15.38
N PHE A 362 20.31 -12.02 15.41
CA PHE A 362 18.97 -11.59 15.02
C PHE A 362 18.48 -10.41 15.88
N HIS A 363 18.52 -10.53 17.21
CA HIS A 363 18.14 -9.45 18.13
C HIS A 363 18.92 -8.16 17.85
N ARG A 364 20.24 -8.27 17.65
CA ARG A 364 21.10 -7.12 17.35
C ARG A 364 20.72 -6.47 16.03
N ALA A 365 20.50 -7.26 14.98
CA ALA A 365 20.11 -6.76 13.68
C ALA A 365 18.74 -6.05 13.72
N VAL A 366 17.76 -6.62 14.43
CA VAL A 366 16.45 -5.97 14.63
C VAL A 366 16.61 -4.64 15.37
N LYS A 367 17.41 -4.58 16.42
CA LYS A 367 17.68 -3.35 17.17
C LYS A 367 18.30 -2.25 16.31
N ILE A 368 19.22 -2.62 15.42
CA ILE A 368 19.88 -1.69 14.49
C ILE A 368 18.87 -1.15 13.46
N CYS A 369 18.03 -2.01 12.89
CA CYS A 369 17.12 -1.62 11.82
C CYS A 369 15.89 -0.84 12.32
N THR A 370 15.40 -1.15 13.51
CA THR A 370 14.11 -0.63 14.00
C THR A 370 14.25 0.38 15.14
N GLY A 371 15.43 0.44 15.79
CA GLY A 371 15.67 1.25 16.98
C GLY A 371 15.11 0.66 18.27
N HIS A 372 14.31 -0.40 18.23
CA HIS A 372 13.74 -1.09 19.39
C HIS A 372 14.12 -2.58 19.41
N SER A 373 14.02 -3.21 20.58
CA SER A 373 14.29 -4.64 20.74
C SER A 373 12.97 -5.40 20.73
N LEU A 374 12.93 -6.54 20.07
CA LEU A 374 11.82 -7.48 20.22
C LEU A 374 11.94 -8.23 21.53
N ASP A 375 10.80 -8.71 22.03
CA ASP A 375 10.74 -9.58 23.19
C ASP A 375 11.52 -10.89 22.93
N PRO A 376 12.40 -11.33 23.85
CA PRO A 376 13.14 -12.58 23.69
C PRO A 376 12.26 -13.81 23.46
N TYR A 377 11.10 -13.88 24.12
CA TYR A 377 10.17 -14.99 23.95
C TYR A 377 9.60 -15.04 22.52
N LEU A 378 9.30 -13.87 21.96
CA LEU A 378 8.81 -13.76 20.60
C LEU A 378 9.88 -14.17 19.58
N VAL A 379 11.13 -13.77 19.80
CA VAL A 379 12.25 -14.17 18.92
C VAL A 379 12.50 -15.67 19.00
N ASP A 380 12.47 -16.25 20.20
CA ASP A 380 12.59 -17.70 20.36
C ASP A 380 11.48 -18.43 19.60
N THR A 381 10.22 -17.99 19.74
CA THR A 381 9.08 -18.56 18.99
C THR A 381 9.30 -18.49 17.47
N VAL A 382 9.82 -17.36 16.95
CA VAL A 382 10.16 -17.22 15.53
C VAL A 382 11.23 -18.24 15.11
N PHE A 383 12.25 -18.46 15.92
CA PHE A 383 13.26 -19.48 15.65
C PHE A 383 12.65 -20.89 15.69
N GLN A 384 11.80 -21.20 16.66
CA GLN A 384 11.12 -22.50 16.70
C GLN A 384 10.25 -22.76 15.47
N ILE A 385 9.68 -21.73 14.85
CA ILE A 385 8.97 -21.84 13.59
C ILE A 385 9.95 -22.12 12.44
N PHE A 386 10.97 -21.29 12.26
CA PHE A 386 11.78 -21.27 11.03
C PHE A 386 13.11 -22.06 11.07
N ASP A 387 13.47 -22.63 12.21
CA ASP A 387 14.62 -23.53 12.37
C ASP A 387 14.23 -24.97 11.95
N ALA A 388 14.67 -25.36 10.75
CA ALA A 388 14.25 -26.61 10.11
C ALA A 388 14.92 -27.86 10.70
N ASP A 389 16.21 -27.75 11.00
CA ASP A 389 17.08 -28.82 11.48
C ASP A 389 17.27 -28.83 13.01
N GLY A 390 16.74 -27.81 13.71
CA GLY A 390 16.88 -27.69 15.16
C GLY A 390 18.30 -27.31 15.58
N ASP A 391 19.06 -26.69 14.67
CA ASP A 391 20.46 -26.33 14.90
C ASP A 391 20.61 -25.02 15.71
N GLY A 392 19.49 -24.35 16.01
CA GLY A 392 19.43 -23.07 16.71
C GLY A 392 19.69 -21.85 15.81
N PHE A 393 19.76 -22.06 14.49
CA PHE A 393 20.03 -21.03 13.50
C PHE A 393 18.86 -20.82 12.54
N LEU A 394 18.73 -19.57 12.09
CA LEU A 394 17.64 -19.20 11.19
C LEU A 394 18.00 -19.50 9.73
N SER A 395 17.14 -20.26 9.04
CA SER A 395 17.15 -20.38 7.57
C SER A 395 16.78 -19.02 6.93
N TYR A 396 17.79 -18.16 6.78
CA TYR A 396 17.61 -16.76 6.38
C TYR A 396 16.85 -16.58 5.06
N LYS A 397 17.17 -17.38 4.04
CA LYS A 397 16.57 -17.24 2.70
C LYS A 397 15.07 -17.51 2.74
N GLU A 398 14.69 -18.54 3.47
CA GLU A 398 13.31 -18.98 3.68
C GLU A 398 12.54 -17.98 4.52
N PHE A 399 13.11 -17.57 5.67
CA PHE A 399 12.53 -16.54 6.52
C PHE A 399 12.24 -15.24 5.74
N ILE A 400 13.21 -14.70 5.00
CA ILE A 400 13.01 -13.46 4.23
C ILE A 400 11.97 -13.65 3.12
N ALA A 401 11.93 -14.80 2.45
CA ALA A 401 10.93 -15.07 1.42
C ALA A 401 9.52 -15.03 2.02
N ILE A 402 9.30 -15.78 3.11
CA ILE A 402 8.01 -15.87 3.80
C ILE A 402 7.59 -14.51 4.36
N MET A 403 8.52 -13.81 5.05
CA MET A 403 8.24 -12.49 5.61
C MET A 403 7.97 -11.42 4.56
N ARG A 404 8.60 -11.52 3.37
CA ARG A 404 8.29 -10.61 2.25
C ARG A 404 6.89 -10.84 1.73
N ASP A 405 6.46 -12.08 1.55
CA ASP A 405 5.11 -12.38 1.07
C ASP A 405 4.06 -11.91 2.07
N ARG A 406 4.30 -12.14 3.36
CA ARG A 406 3.48 -11.62 4.47
C ARG A 406 3.38 -10.10 4.45
N LEU A 407 4.50 -9.38 4.34
CA LEU A 407 4.51 -7.90 4.36
C LEU A 407 3.60 -7.33 3.27
N HIS A 408 3.48 -8.01 2.12
CA HIS A 408 2.64 -7.57 1.03
C HIS A 408 1.16 -7.96 1.18
N ARG A 409 0.77 -8.77 2.18
CA ARG A 409 -0.63 -9.12 2.49
C ARG A 409 -1.41 -9.65 1.27
N GLY A 410 -0.75 -10.38 0.37
CA GLY A 410 -1.34 -10.81 -0.91
C GLY A 410 -1.58 -9.70 -1.94
N LEU A 411 -1.25 -8.43 -1.65
CA LEU A 411 -1.41 -7.29 -2.57
C LEU A 411 -0.35 -7.24 -3.69
N ARG A 412 0.60 -8.19 -3.72
CA ARG A 412 1.50 -8.43 -4.85
C ARG A 412 0.87 -9.44 -5.82
N SER A 413 1.05 -9.16 -7.11
CA SER A 413 0.43 -9.84 -8.25
C SER A 413 0.63 -11.35 -8.39
N HIS A 414 1.43 -11.97 -7.52
CA HIS A 414 1.75 -13.39 -7.59
C HIS A 414 1.02 -14.25 -6.54
N LEU A 415 0.29 -13.66 -5.58
CA LEU A 415 -0.19 -14.39 -4.39
C LEU A 415 -1.71 -14.45 -4.21
N ILE A 416 -2.49 -13.58 -4.88
CA ILE A 416 -3.92 -13.85 -5.07
C ILE A 416 -4.00 -14.69 -6.33
N SER A 417 -3.99 -16.00 -6.12
CA SER A 417 -4.26 -17.07 -7.07
C SER A 417 -4.58 -16.60 -8.49
N THR A 418 -3.66 -16.85 -9.42
CA THR A 418 -4.04 -17.15 -10.80
C THR A 418 -4.79 -18.49 -10.82
N GLU A 419 -5.81 -18.69 -9.99
CA GLU A 419 -6.62 -19.90 -10.05
C GLU A 419 -7.24 -19.99 -11.44
N GLY A 420 -7.13 -21.17 -12.05
CA GLY A 420 -7.59 -21.43 -13.40
C GLY A 420 -6.48 -21.61 -14.43
N TRP A 421 -6.87 -21.52 -15.70
CA TRP A 421 -6.10 -21.96 -16.86
C TRP A 421 -4.71 -21.30 -16.99
N GLU A 422 -4.57 -20.05 -16.53
CA GLU A 422 -3.30 -19.33 -16.62
C GLU A 422 -2.25 -19.80 -15.59
N ALA A 423 -2.61 -20.17 -14.35
CA ALA A 423 -1.65 -20.83 -13.45
C ALA A 423 -1.25 -22.20 -13.98
N PHE A 424 -2.21 -22.96 -14.51
CA PHE A 424 -1.94 -24.28 -15.07
C PHE A 424 -0.92 -24.21 -16.21
N LYS A 425 -1.09 -23.27 -17.16
CA LYS A 425 -0.10 -23.05 -18.23
C LYS A 425 1.27 -22.66 -17.70
N VAL A 426 1.34 -21.77 -16.71
CA VAL A 426 2.63 -21.33 -16.13
C VAL A 426 3.33 -22.48 -15.42
N CYS A 427 2.59 -23.32 -14.72
CA CYS A 427 3.10 -24.50 -14.02
C CYS A 427 3.61 -25.56 -15.00
N VAL A 428 2.81 -25.91 -16.02
CA VAL A 428 3.20 -26.84 -17.09
C VAL A 428 4.44 -26.33 -17.85
N LYS A 429 4.49 -25.03 -18.14
CA LYS A 429 5.64 -24.42 -18.82
C LYS A 429 6.90 -24.38 -17.94
N GLY A 430 6.73 -24.37 -16.62
CA GLY A 430 7.81 -24.51 -15.65
C GLY A 430 8.39 -25.92 -15.63
N GLU A 431 7.52 -26.93 -15.52
CA GLU A 431 7.87 -28.36 -15.57
C GLU A 431 8.53 -28.75 -16.90
N MET A 432 8.00 -28.28 -18.03
CA MET A 432 8.59 -28.52 -19.37
C MET A 432 9.95 -27.84 -19.60
N ARG A 433 10.38 -26.95 -18.71
CA ARG A 433 11.74 -26.36 -18.74
C ARG A 433 12.70 -27.06 -17.79
N ALA A 434 12.18 -27.83 -16.84
CA ALA A 434 12.94 -28.60 -15.87
C ALA A 434 13.18 -30.05 -16.34
N SER A 435 12.34 -30.55 -17.26
CA SER A 435 12.63 -31.69 -18.16
C SER A 435 13.49 -31.25 -19.33
#